data_AF-A0A5C7B2V7-F1
#
_entry.id   AF-A0A5C7B2V7-F1
#
_cell.length_a   1.000
_cell.length_b   1.000
_cell.length_c   1.000
_cell.angle_alpha   90.00
_cell.angle_beta   90.00
_cell.angle_gamma   90.00
#
_symmetry.space_group_name_H-M   'P 1'
#
loop_
_entity.id
_entity.type
_entity.pdbx_description
1 polymer ?
#
loop_
_entity_poly.entity_id
_entity_poly.type
_entity_poly.pdbx_seq_one_letter_code
_entity_poly.pdbx_strand_id
1 'polypeptide(L)'
;MFKKIALLLFVSVFITACNTDDDMVAACNVVNSVSSNSVTDSSTNISWNDASNTGSYIVEYGLSGFAIGGGTSLSSTNTNISISELQGNTTYDVYVQTVCSENNISMLTDVYSFTTSETPCAAVTNISSSMITDTSAVIAWEDTVNTGSTYELEFGALGFSLGSGTTLAANNTSLEITGLLPNTNYDFYIKAICNGSNVSPSTNQNTFTTLAIPVIPEFRPTLSELNLFIDDLNNLDITPYGFEYNLNSKLFSDYATKQRFFVLPTGEKLTYNGEGLPIFPENSIIVKTFYYNIDDRDPSLGQKIIETRLLIKIDGSWETGDYKWNDAQTEAFLDFNGSTVPVSWIDSEGQSNSVNYEIPSNTDCFKCHQTSGSMTPIGPKMRTINFDFNGSNQIQRLIDNDMLEGLSDPTSVSLLPKWDDPTVSLDRRARAYMDINCAHCHIQGGFCEEQSNLRLGYETAYEESSISQSRNSILTRIQNTIPQYGMPLIGTTIIHDEGVDLLIEYINSLE
;
A
#
# COMPACT_ATOMS: atom_id res chain seq x y z
N MET A 1 121.74 17.64 -30.10
CA MET A 1 123.02 16.90 -29.96
C MET A 1 122.77 15.42 -30.30
N PHE A 2 123.73 14.73 -30.93
CA PHE A 2 123.80 13.29 -31.29
C PHE A 2 122.60 12.32 -31.12
N LYS A 3 122.23 11.71 -32.27
CA LYS A 3 121.95 10.27 -32.58
C LYS A 3 121.38 9.29 -31.51
N LYS A 4 120.46 8.41 -31.98
CA LYS A 4 120.37 6.91 -31.86
C LYS A 4 118.90 6.45 -32.03
N ILE A 5 118.47 5.23 -32.43
CA ILE A 5 119.00 4.03 -33.12
C ILE A 5 117.74 3.22 -33.62
N ALA A 6 117.66 2.65 -34.85
CA ALA A 6 117.72 1.20 -35.23
C ALA A 6 117.05 0.18 -34.25
N LEU A 7 116.50 -1.01 -34.58
CA LEU A 7 116.29 -1.91 -35.75
C LEU A 7 115.12 -2.88 -35.32
N LEU A 8 114.37 -3.75 -36.04
CA LEU A 8 114.40 -4.61 -37.27
C LEU A 8 113.01 -4.53 -38.01
N LEU A 9 112.53 -5.53 -38.80
CA LEU A 9 112.97 -6.03 -40.13
C LEU A 9 112.20 -7.34 -40.53
N PHE A 10 111.19 -7.27 -41.42
CA PHE A 10 110.44 -8.38 -42.09
C PHE A 10 109.58 -9.30 -41.17
N VAL A 11 108.57 -10.08 -41.64
CA VAL A 11 108.25 -10.68 -42.95
C VAL A 11 106.77 -10.44 -43.37
N SER A 12 106.49 -10.50 -44.68
CA SER A 12 105.18 -10.32 -45.33
C SER A 12 104.33 -11.59 -45.49
N VAL A 13 103.00 -11.45 -45.40
CA VAL A 13 102.00 -12.30 -46.07
C VAL A 13 101.00 -11.38 -46.80
N PHE A 14 100.49 -11.80 -47.95
CA PHE A 14 99.65 -11.02 -48.88
C PHE A 14 98.40 -11.83 -49.26
N ILE A 15 97.35 -11.13 -49.76
CA ILE A 15 96.05 -11.69 -50.23
C ILE A 15 95.17 -12.19 -49.03
N THR A 16 93.85 -11.99 -48.98
CA THR A 16 92.88 -11.46 -49.97
C THR A 16 92.37 -10.05 -49.59
N ALA A 17 91.08 -9.76 -49.80
CA ALA A 17 90.36 -8.55 -49.38
C ALA A 17 89.06 -8.94 -48.67
N CYS A 18 88.54 -8.04 -47.83
CA CYS A 18 87.11 -7.74 -47.78
C CYS A 18 86.97 -6.23 -47.56
N ASN A 19 86.06 -5.56 -48.28
CA ASN A 19 85.92 -4.11 -48.26
C ASN A 19 84.52 -3.68 -48.69
N THR A 20 83.62 -3.54 -47.71
CA THR A 20 82.35 -2.77 -47.74
C THR A 20 81.81 -2.69 -46.32
N ASP A 21 81.41 -1.48 -45.93
CA ASP A 21 80.24 -1.20 -45.08
C ASP A 21 80.15 -1.88 -43.69
N ASP A 22 81.05 -1.49 -42.78
CA ASP A 22 80.62 -1.24 -41.39
C ASP A 22 79.87 0.11 -41.38
N ASP A 23 78.59 0.06 -41.76
CA ASP A 23 77.68 1.20 -41.64
C ASP A 23 77.52 1.52 -40.14
N MET A 24 77.90 2.72 -39.70
CA MET A 24 77.97 3.04 -38.27
C MET A 24 76.57 3.27 -37.69
N VAL A 25 75.90 2.17 -37.33
CA VAL A 25 74.52 2.14 -36.83
C VAL A 25 74.33 3.17 -35.72
N ALA A 26 73.40 4.11 -35.94
CA ALA A 26 73.11 5.17 -34.99
C ALA A 26 72.61 4.60 -33.65
N ALA A 27 73.20 5.06 -32.55
CA ALA A 27 72.84 4.61 -31.21
C ALA A 27 71.36 4.90 -30.89
N CYS A 28 70.61 3.87 -30.51
CA CYS A 28 69.21 4.03 -30.13
C CYS A 28 69.10 4.67 -28.74
N ASN A 29 68.68 5.93 -28.70
CA ASN A 29 68.62 6.71 -27.47
C ASN A 29 67.45 6.25 -26.58
N VAL A 30 67.68 6.24 -25.27
CA VAL A 30 66.62 6.04 -24.26
C VAL A 30 65.76 7.30 -24.22
N VAL A 31 64.43 7.14 -24.19
CA VAL A 31 63.51 8.26 -23.96
C VAL A 31 63.69 8.85 -22.56
N ASN A 32 63.20 10.07 -22.33
CA ASN A 32 63.27 10.69 -21.01
C ASN A 32 61.93 11.36 -20.64
N SER A 33 61.84 11.93 -19.44
CA SER A 33 60.63 12.63 -18.97
C SER A 33 59.36 11.76 -18.98
N VAL A 34 59.48 10.46 -18.64
CA VAL A 34 58.32 9.57 -18.51
C VAL A 34 57.38 10.14 -17.45
N SER A 35 56.10 10.26 -17.79
CA SER A 35 55.07 10.84 -16.94
C SER A 35 53.67 10.32 -17.30
N SER A 36 52.82 10.10 -16.30
CA SER A 36 51.41 9.80 -16.48
C SER A 36 50.56 11.07 -16.50
N ASN A 37 49.57 11.12 -17.39
CA ASN A 37 48.44 12.05 -17.30
C ASN A 37 47.11 11.28 -17.43
N SER A 38 45.99 11.96 -17.15
CA SER A 38 44.64 11.37 -17.17
C SER A 38 44.52 10.07 -16.34
N VAL A 39 45.18 10.02 -15.18
CA VAL A 39 45.15 8.87 -14.28
C VAL A 39 43.75 8.75 -13.66
N THR A 40 43.07 7.64 -13.96
CA THR A 40 41.78 7.23 -13.40
C THR A 40 42.00 6.07 -12.43
N ASP A 41 40.94 5.36 -12.03
CA ASP A 41 41.06 4.12 -11.27
C ASP A 41 41.51 2.93 -12.13
N SER A 42 41.09 2.93 -13.41
CA SER A 42 41.15 1.78 -14.32
C SER A 42 42.01 2.02 -15.56
N SER A 43 42.53 3.24 -15.75
CA SER A 43 43.38 3.62 -16.88
C SER A 43 44.30 4.82 -16.60
N THR A 44 45.34 4.95 -17.42
CA THR A 44 46.23 6.13 -17.49
C THR A 44 46.71 6.33 -18.93
N ASN A 45 47.17 7.53 -19.28
CA ASN A 45 48.00 7.73 -20.46
C ASN A 45 49.44 8.08 -20.04
N ILE A 46 50.38 7.19 -20.36
CA ILE A 46 51.81 7.40 -20.16
C ILE A 46 52.35 8.19 -21.36
N SER A 47 53.24 9.15 -21.10
CA SER A 47 53.89 9.97 -22.12
C SER A 47 55.36 10.21 -21.80
N TRP A 48 56.18 10.42 -22.83
CA TRP A 48 57.61 10.63 -22.72
C TRP A 48 58.12 11.61 -23.78
N ASN A 49 59.35 12.09 -23.60
CA ASN A 49 60.06 12.92 -24.56
C ASN A 49 61.10 12.07 -25.32
N ASP A 50 60.94 11.98 -26.63
CA ASP A 50 62.00 11.60 -27.57
C ASP A 50 62.33 12.80 -28.46
N ALA A 51 63.61 13.17 -28.51
CA ALA A 51 64.12 14.27 -29.33
C ALA A 51 64.48 13.83 -30.76
N SER A 52 64.51 12.52 -31.05
CA SER A 52 64.73 11.96 -32.38
C SER A 52 63.41 11.74 -33.13
N ASN A 53 62.39 11.23 -32.45
CA ASN A 53 61.03 10.98 -32.93
C ASN A 53 60.99 10.07 -34.18
N THR A 54 61.88 9.07 -34.19
CA THR A 54 62.13 8.17 -35.34
C THR A 54 61.93 6.68 -35.04
N GLY A 55 61.64 6.30 -33.77
CA GLY A 55 61.43 4.91 -33.37
C GLY A 55 59.96 4.57 -33.08
N SER A 56 59.69 3.28 -32.93
CA SER A 56 58.57 2.80 -32.11
C SER A 56 59.03 2.59 -30.67
N TYR A 57 58.10 2.30 -29.76
CA TYR A 57 58.38 2.16 -28.33
C TYR A 57 57.71 0.91 -27.78
N ILE A 58 58.40 0.21 -26.88
CA ILE A 58 57.84 -0.83 -26.01
C ILE A 58 57.66 -0.21 -24.63
N VAL A 59 56.49 -0.42 -24.03
CA VAL A 59 56.17 0.01 -22.66
C VAL A 59 55.84 -1.22 -21.85
N GLU A 60 56.67 -1.54 -20.85
CA GLU A 60 56.43 -2.62 -19.89
C GLU A 60 55.89 -2.02 -18.59
N TYR A 61 54.75 -2.51 -18.11
CA TYR A 61 54.15 -2.07 -16.86
C TYR A 61 53.69 -3.23 -15.98
N GLY A 62 53.62 -3.02 -14.68
CA GLY A 62 53.20 -4.03 -13.71
C GLY A 62 53.00 -3.43 -12.33
N LEU A 63 52.50 -4.23 -11.38
CA LEU A 63 52.37 -3.82 -9.97
C LEU A 63 53.73 -3.35 -9.44
N SER A 64 53.76 -2.31 -8.61
CA SER A 64 55.02 -1.71 -8.17
C SER A 64 55.94 -2.73 -7.47
N GLY A 65 57.21 -2.76 -7.88
CA GLY A 65 58.19 -3.78 -7.50
C GLY A 65 58.19 -5.06 -8.36
N PHE A 66 57.49 -5.11 -9.49
CA PHE A 66 57.57 -6.24 -10.42
C PHE A 66 58.97 -6.40 -11.04
N ALA A 67 59.32 -7.63 -11.41
CA ALA A 67 60.58 -7.92 -12.09
C ALA A 67 60.47 -7.62 -13.59
N ILE A 68 61.43 -6.84 -14.12
CA ILE A 68 61.57 -6.52 -15.56
C ILE A 68 61.58 -7.81 -16.40
N GLY A 69 60.82 -7.83 -17.50
CA GLY A 69 60.52 -9.01 -18.30
C GLY A 69 59.37 -9.88 -17.75
N GLY A 70 58.69 -9.45 -16.69
CA GLY A 70 57.56 -10.11 -16.05
C GLY A 70 56.30 -9.24 -15.94
N GLY A 71 56.29 -8.04 -16.55
CA GLY A 71 55.13 -7.17 -16.66
C GLY A 71 54.33 -7.40 -17.94
N THR A 72 53.31 -6.58 -18.14
CA THR A 72 52.56 -6.50 -19.40
C THR A 72 53.30 -5.56 -20.35
N SER A 73 53.68 -6.07 -21.53
CA SER A 73 54.33 -5.29 -22.58
C SER A 73 53.33 -4.83 -23.64
N LEU A 74 53.31 -3.53 -23.90
CA LEU A 74 52.55 -2.88 -24.98
C LEU A 74 53.50 -2.20 -25.97
N SER A 75 53.01 -1.83 -27.16
CA SER A 75 53.80 -1.13 -28.17
C SER A 75 53.09 0.11 -28.70
N SER A 76 53.83 1.19 -28.92
CA SER A 76 53.33 2.44 -29.52
C SER A 76 54.23 2.95 -30.64
N THR A 77 53.65 3.69 -31.57
CA THR A 77 54.37 4.49 -32.59
C THR A 77 54.32 6.00 -32.29
N ASN A 78 53.70 6.39 -31.18
CA ASN A 78 53.66 7.77 -30.67
C ASN A 78 54.49 7.87 -29.39
N THR A 79 54.86 9.08 -28.96
CA THR A 79 55.53 9.33 -27.67
C THR A 79 54.59 9.25 -26.45
N ASN A 80 53.53 8.44 -26.56
CA ASN A 80 52.55 8.16 -25.53
C ASN A 80 51.85 6.81 -25.78
N ILE A 81 51.22 6.27 -24.74
CA ILE A 81 50.30 5.14 -24.82
C ILE A 81 49.26 5.20 -23.70
N SER A 82 48.01 4.88 -24.03
CA SER A 82 46.96 4.61 -23.03
C SER A 82 47.09 3.18 -22.51
N ILE A 83 47.09 3.03 -21.19
CA ILE A 83 47.03 1.75 -20.48
C ILE A 83 45.65 1.67 -19.82
N SER A 84 44.96 0.54 -19.97
CA SER A 84 43.61 0.28 -19.44
C SER A 84 43.57 -1.02 -18.63
N GLU A 85 42.41 -1.35 -18.07
CA GLU A 85 42.17 -2.56 -17.26
C GLU A 85 43.07 -2.64 -16.01
N LEU A 86 43.44 -1.47 -15.48
CA LEU A 86 44.14 -1.34 -14.21
C LEU A 86 43.18 -1.54 -13.03
N GLN A 87 43.75 -1.87 -11.87
CA GLN A 87 43.02 -1.93 -10.60
C GLN A 87 43.06 -0.55 -9.93
N GLY A 88 41.95 -0.13 -9.31
CA GLY A 88 41.87 1.12 -8.54
C GLY A 88 42.76 1.12 -7.30
N ASN A 89 43.14 2.30 -6.81
CA ASN A 89 43.98 2.54 -5.63
C ASN A 89 45.26 1.67 -5.59
N THR A 90 45.86 1.44 -6.76
CA THR A 90 46.97 0.48 -6.94
C THR A 90 48.16 1.19 -7.59
N THR A 91 49.36 0.99 -7.03
CA THR A 91 50.59 1.55 -7.58
C THR A 91 51.20 0.62 -8.62
N TYR A 92 51.43 1.16 -9.81
CA TYR A 92 52.08 0.50 -10.94
C TYR A 92 53.43 1.15 -11.22
N ASP A 93 54.40 0.33 -11.60
CA ASP A 93 55.68 0.78 -12.16
C ASP A 93 55.64 0.65 -13.70
N VAL A 94 56.34 1.55 -14.39
CA VAL A 94 56.44 1.60 -15.85
C VAL A 94 57.90 1.79 -16.28
N TYR A 95 58.29 1.05 -17.32
CA TYR A 95 59.55 1.22 -18.05
C TYR A 95 59.25 1.41 -19.53
N VAL A 96 60.00 2.29 -20.20
CA VAL A 96 59.89 2.53 -21.65
C VAL A 96 61.20 2.18 -22.35
N GLN A 97 61.12 1.56 -23.52
CA GLN A 97 62.25 1.24 -24.39
C GLN A 97 61.98 1.72 -25.82
N THR A 98 62.96 2.40 -26.42
CA THR A 98 62.93 2.80 -27.84
C THR A 98 63.33 1.62 -28.72
N VAL A 99 62.62 1.42 -29.82
CA VAL A 99 62.95 0.47 -30.90
C VAL A 99 63.25 1.29 -32.16
N CYS A 100 64.53 1.42 -32.49
CA CYS A 100 65.01 2.21 -33.62
C CYS A 100 65.13 1.36 -34.91
N SER A 101 65.35 0.05 -34.78
CA SER A 101 65.17 -0.94 -35.84
C SER A 101 65.04 -2.35 -35.25
N GLU A 102 64.76 -3.35 -36.08
CA GLU A 102 64.56 -4.76 -35.70
C GLU A 102 65.67 -5.34 -34.81
N ASN A 103 66.90 -4.82 -34.91
CA ASN A 103 68.05 -5.24 -34.10
C ASN A 103 68.74 -4.07 -33.37
N ASN A 104 68.06 -2.92 -33.20
CA ASN A 104 68.61 -1.73 -32.53
C ASN A 104 67.58 -1.13 -31.56
N ILE A 105 67.72 -1.45 -30.28
CA ILE A 105 66.83 -1.04 -29.19
C ILE A 105 67.62 -0.31 -28.10
N SER A 106 66.99 0.61 -27.38
CA SER A 106 67.63 1.34 -26.27
C SER A 106 67.74 0.49 -25.01
N MET A 107 68.42 1.00 -23.99
CA MET A 107 68.16 0.55 -22.61
C MET A 107 66.73 0.95 -22.19
N LEU A 108 66.20 0.33 -21.14
CA LEU A 108 64.99 0.80 -20.47
C LEU A 108 65.24 2.15 -19.78
N THR A 109 64.18 2.92 -19.55
CA THR A 109 64.21 4.09 -18.66
C THR A 109 64.47 3.70 -17.20
N ASP A 110 64.81 4.69 -16.37
CA ASP A 110 64.54 4.59 -14.94
C ASP A 110 63.05 4.28 -14.68
N VAL A 111 62.74 3.68 -13.53
CA VAL A 111 61.36 3.34 -13.16
C VAL A 111 60.51 4.58 -12.97
N TYR A 112 59.34 4.61 -13.61
CA TYR A 112 58.31 5.60 -13.35
C TYR A 112 57.11 4.94 -12.66
N SER A 113 56.88 5.28 -11.39
CA SER A 113 55.73 4.78 -10.62
C SER A 113 54.57 5.77 -10.62
N PHE A 114 53.35 5.26 -10.78
CA PHE A 114 52.11 6.03 -10.59
C PHE A 114 51.09 5.21 -9.81
N THR A 115 50.15 5.86 -9.13
CA THR A 115 49.05 5.20 -8.40
C THR A 115 47.72 5.57 -9.05
N THR A 116 46.89 4.58 -9.35
CA THR A 116 45.52 4.80 -9.85
C THR A 116 44.64 5.46 -8.78
N SER A 117 43.60 6.17 -9.22
CA SER A 117 42.58 6.71 -8.30
C SER A 117 41.79 5.58 -7.63
N GLU A 118 41.10 5.86 -6.53
CA GLU A 118 40.16 4.88 -5.97
C GLU A 118 38.96 4.67 -6.93
N THR A 119 38.54 3.42 -7.10
CA THR A 119 37.34 3.08 -7.88
C THR A 119 36.10 3.72 -7.24
N PRO A 120 35.29 4.49 -7.98
CA PRO A 120 34.13 5.17 -7.42
C PRO A 120 33.08 4.20 -6.89
N CYS A 121 32.55 4.46 -5.69
CA CYS A 121 31.42 3.71 -5.15
C CYS A 121 30.14 3.99 -5.97
N ALA A 122 29.53 2.96 -6.54
CA ALA A 122 28.35 3.09 -7.39
C ALA A 122 27.06 3.14 -6.56
N ALA A 123 26.03 3.83 -7.05
CA ALA A 123 24.72 3.86 -6.39
C ALA A 123 23.97 2.53 -6.59
N VAL A 124 23.17 2.13 -5.59
CA VAL A 124 22.35 0.91 -5.63
C VAL A 124 21.19 1.04 -6.63
N THR A 125 20.68 -0.10 -7.10
CA THR A 125 19.65 -0.19 -8.15
C THR A 125 18.44 -1.03 -7.71
N ASN A 126 17.43 -1.14 -8.59
CA ASN A 126 16.26 -2.03 -8.43
C ASN A 126 15.58 -1.94 -7.04
N ILE A 127 15.37 -0.70 -6.61
CA ILE A 127 14.81 -0.33 -5.31
C ILE A 127 13.31 -0.67 -5.27
N SER A 128 12.85 -1.22 -4.15
CA SER A 128 11.45 -1.58 -3.92
C SER A 128 11.05 -1.42 -2.46
N SER A 129 9.77 -1.13 -2.23
CA SER A 129 9.12 -1.14 -0.91
C SER A 129 8.11 -2.27 -0.84
N SER A 130 8.15 -3.07 0.23
CA SER A 130 7.36 -4.29 0.41
C SER A 130 7.00 -4.50 1.87
N MET A 131 6.09 -5.46 2.15
CA MET A 131 5.65 -5.79 3.53
C MET A 131 5.28 -4.53 4.34
N ILE A 132 4.59 -3.60 3.69
CA ILE A 132 4.19 -2.33 4.29
C ILE A 132 3.03 -2.58 5.25
N THR A 133 3.17 -2.09 6.48
CA THR A 133 2.14 -2.08 7.51
C THR A 133 1.71 -0.64 7.78
N ASP A 134 0.97 -0.41 8.87
CA ASP A 134 0.67 0.93 9.38
C ASP A 134 1.88 1.60 10.05
N THR A 135 2.83 0.80 10.56
CA THR A 135 3.94 1.27 11.40
C THR A 135 5.33 0.84 10.93
N SER A 136 5.43 0.05 9.86
CA SER A 136 6.69 -0.41 9.25
C SER A 136 6.62 -0.59 7.73
N ALA A 137 7.80 -0.69 7.10
CA ALA A 137 7.95 -1.08 5.70
C ALA A 137 9.33 -1.72 5.46
N VAL A 138 9.41 -2.75 4.62
CA VAL A 138 10.67 -3.36 4.21
C VAL A 138 11.11 -2.79 2.86
N ILE A 139 12.22 -2.07 2.88
CA ILE A 139 12.89 -1.54 1.69
C ILE A 139 13.97 -2.55 1.25
N ALA A 140 14.01 -2.86 -0.03
CA ALA A 140 15.00 -3.74 -0.64
C ALA A 140 15.58 -3.12 -1.91
N TRP A 141 16.83 -3.48 -2.23
CA TRP A 141 17.57 -2.99 -3.40
C TRP A 141 18.52 -4.07 -3.93
N GLU A 142 19.16 -3.80 -5.05
CA GLU A 142 20.26 -4.61 -5.59
C GLU A 142 21.57 -3.83 -5.57
N ASP A 143 22.64 -4.53 -5.19
CA ASP A 143 24.01 -4.11 -5.43
C ASP A 143 24.76 -5.28 -6.07
N THR A 144 25.26 -5.06 -7.28
CA THR A 144 25.98 -6.06 -8.09
C THR A 144 27.42 -5.64 -8.38
N VAL A 145 27.87 -4.52 -7.83
CA VAL A 145 29.09 -3.82 -8.23
C VAL A 145 30.00 -3.49 -7.04
N ASN A 146 29.45 -3.18 -5.87
CA ASN A 146 30.20 -2.75 -4.69
C ASN A 146 30.40 -3.91 -3.68
N THR A 147 31.30 -4.85 -3.97
CA THR A 147 31.48 -6.06 -3.15
C THR A 147 31.81 -5.77 -1.68
N GLY A 148 30.97 -6.24 -0.76
CA GLY A 148 31.22 -6.16 0.70
C GLY A 148 30.87 -4.82 1.36
N SER A 149 30.10 -3.97 0.67
CA SER A 149 29.68 -2.66 1.17
C SER A 149 28.61 -2.76 2.27
N THR A 150 28.56 -1.73 3.12
CA THR A 150 27.37 -1.43 3.93
C THR A 150 26.56 -0.32 3.26
N TYR A 151 25.37 -0.02 3.80
CA TYR A 151 24.46 0.96 3.23
C TYR A 151 23.93 1.89 4.33
N GLU A 152 23.60 3.12 3.95
CA GLU A 152 22.82 4.04 4.77
C GLU A 152 21.53 4.38 4.01
N LEU A 153 20.39 4.21 4.68
CA LEU A 153 19.08 4.63 4.21
C LEU A 153 18.66 5.85 5.02
N GLU A 154 18.27 6.93 4.36
CA GLU A 154 17.70 8.12 4.98
C GLU A 154 16.23 8.25 4.58
N PHE A 155 15.32 8.37 5.54
CA PHE A 155 13.88 8.51 5.30
C PHE A 155 13.25 9.65 6.08
N GLY A 156 12.11 10.15 5.59
CA GLY A 156 11.36 11.24 6.21
C GLY A 156 9.99 11.41 5.55
N ALA A 157 9.17 12.31 6.09
CA ALA A 157 7.88 12.63 5.49
C ALA A 157 8.04 13.15 4.05
N LEU A 158 7.03 12.92 3.21
CA LEU A 158 6.99 13.34 1.81
C LEU A 158 7.48 14.79 1.61
N GLY A 159 8.51 14.97 0.80
CA GLY A 159 9.16 16.26 0.51
C GLY A 159 10.24 16.71 1.50
N PHE A 160 10.71 15.85 2.41
CA PHE A 160 11.83 16.20 3.31
C PHE A 160 13.13 16.48 2.53
N SER A 161 14.02 17.27 3.13
CA SER A 161 15.33 17.59 2.55
C SER A 161 16.34 16.50 2.91
N LEU A 162 17.05 15.97 1.91
CA LEU A 162 18.16 15.04 2.11
C LEU A 162 19.21 15.66 3.07
N GLY A 163 19.63 14.90 4.08
CA GLY A 163 20.41 15.38 5.23
C GLY A 163 19.59 15.90 6.41
N SER A 164 18.25 15.82 6.37
CA SER A 164 17.34 16.22 7.48
C SER A 164 16.35 15.12 7.91
N GLY A 165 16.48 13.90 7.39
CA GLY A 165 15.66 12.75 7.74
C GLY A 165 16.27 11.90 8.86
N THR A 166 15.66 10.73 9.08
CA THR A 166 16.17 9.70 9.98
C THR A 166 17.08 8.76 9.19
N THR A 167 18.34 8.64 9.59
CA THR A 167 19.31 7.73 8.97
C THR A 167 19.36 6.38 9.68
N LEU A 168 19.36 5.29 8.92
CA LEU A 168 19.50 3.91 9.38
C LEU A 168 20.62 3.21 8.61
N ALA A 169 21.42 2.37 9.28
CA ALA A 169 22.49 1.59 8.66
C ALA A 169 22.05 0.15 8.37
N ALA A 170 22.44 -0.38 7.21
CA ALA A 170 22.17 -1.76 6.80
C ALA A 170 23.46 -2.48 6.36
N ASN A 171 23.57 -3.77 6.69
CA ASN A 171 24.68 -4.65 6.29
C ASN A 171 24.29 -5.65 5.19
N ASN A 172 23.04 -5.59 4.71
CA ASN A 172 22.46 -6.40 3.65
C ASN A 172 21.75 -5.46 2.67
N THR A 173 21.34 -5.96 1.50
CA THR A 173 20.58 -5.17 0.50
C THR A 173 19.08 -5.05 0.82
N SER A 174 18.71 -5.12 2.09
CA SER A 174 17.36 -4.90 2.60
C SER A 174 17.37 -4.40 4.05
N LEU A 175 16.35 -3.62 4.40
CA LEU A 175 16.17 -3.02 5.71
C LEU A 175 14.67 -2.83 6.01
N GLU A 176 14.25 -3.18 7.22
CA GLU A 176 12.93 -2.79 7.74
C GLU A 176 13.04 -1.42 8.44
N ILE A 177 12.19 -0.48 8.03
CA ILE A 177 11.94 0.77 8.73
C ILE A 177 10.75 0.55 9.66
N THR A 178 10.87 0.91 10.95
CA THR A 178 9.81 0.72 11.96
C THR A 178 9.56 2.01 12.74
N GLY A 179 8.41 2.11 13.43
CA GLY A 179 8.01 3.31 14.16
C GLY A 179 7.49 4.43 13.26
N LEU A 180 6.97 4.06 12.08
CA LEU A 180 6.30 4.97 11.15
C LEU A 180 4.91 5.36 11.68
N LEU A 181 4.36 6.45 11.16
CA LEU A 181 2.98 6.85 11.37
C LEU A 181 2.06 6.15 10.36
N PRO A 182 0.85 5.72 10.75
CA PRO A 182 -0.17 5.19 9.83
C PRO A 182 -0.58 6.19 8.73
N ASN A 183 -1.07 5.66 7.60
CA ASN A 183 -1.62 6.40 6.46
C ASN A 183 -0.75 7.59 5.99
N THR A 184 0.57 7.46 6.08
CA THR A 184 1.53 8.55 5.92
C THR A 184 2.47 8.27 4.74
N ASN A 185 2.68 9.30 3.91
CA ASN A 185 3.63 9.24 2.80
C ASN A 185 5.05 9.54 3.29
N TYR A 186 5.97 8.61 3.01
CA TYR A 186 7.38 8.70 3.32
C TYR A 186 8.21 8.71 2.03
N ASP A 187 9.17 9.61 1.96
CA ASP A 187 10.28 9.51 1.00
C ASP A 187 11.47 8.81 1.65
N PHE A 188 12.30 8.17 0.83
CA PHE A 188 13.58 7.63 1.25
C PHE A 188 14.63 7.65 0.14
N TYR A 189 15.89 7.64 0.57
CA TYR A 189 17.09 7.61 -0.26
C TYR A 189 18.07 6.58 0.31
N ILE A 190 18.83 5.91 -0.54
CA ILE A 190 19.86 4.94 -0.13
C ILE A 190 21.21 5.37 -0.70
N LYS A 191 22.31 5.12 0.02
CA LYS A 191 23.68 5.19 -0.50
C LYS A 191 24.51 4.00 -0.03
N ALA A 192 25.41 3.52 -0.88
CA ALA A 192 26.39 2.50 -0.53
C ALA A 192 27.63 3.13 0.13
N ILE A 193 28.26 2.39 1.04
CA ILE A 193 29.50 2.74 1.72
C ILE A 193 30.51 1.64 1.41
N CYS A 194 31.23 1.84 0.31
CA CYS A 194 32.32 1.00 -0.17
C CYS A 194 33.57 1.16 0.69
N ASN A 195 34.32 0.07 0.87
CA ASN A 195 35.64 0.06 1.53
C ASN A 195 35.68 0.72 2.93
N GLY A 196 34.53 0.88 3.59
CA GLY A 196 34.38 1.54 4.89
C GLY A 196 34.48 3.08 4.90
N SER A 197 34.63 3.75 3.74
CA SER A 197 34.71 5.22 3.69
C SER A 197 34.41 5.90 2.35
N ASN A 198 34.39 5.15 1.24
CA ASN A 198 34.08 5.65 -0.10
C ASN A 198 32.56 5.52 -0.31
N VAL A 199 31.86 6.64 -0.51
CA VAL A 199 30.39 6.69 -0.44
C VAL A 199 29.80 6.98 -1.82
N SER A 200 28.78 6.23 -2.21
CA SER A 200 28.10 6.44 -3.49
C SER A 200 27.32 7.77 -3.50
N PRO A 201 26.95 8.27 -4.69
CA PRO A 201 25.80 9.17 -4.78
C PRO A 201 24.58 8.51 -4.11
N SER A 202 23.74 9.30 -3.45
CA SER A 202 22.42 8.84 -3.04
C SER A 202 21.60 8.46 -4.28
N THR A 203 20.67 7.53 -4.12
CA THR A 203 19.64 7.21 -5.12
C THR A 203 18.78 8.44 -5.44
N ASN A 204 17.97 8.36 -6.50
CA ASN A 204 16.82 9.25 -6.64
C ASN A 204 15.86 9.12 -5.44
N GLN A 205 14.94 10.08 -5.30
CA GLN A 205 13.81 10.00 -4.38
C GLN A 205 12.97 8.77 -4.70
N ASN A 206 12.70 7.94 -3.69
CA ASN A 206 11.71 6.86 -3.73
C ASN A 206 10.65 7.15 -2.68
N THR A 207 9.40 6.79 -2.94
CA THR A 207 8.27 7.11 -2.07
C THR A 207 7.45 5.86 -1.77
N PHE A 208 6.95 5.73 -0.54
CA PHE A 208 5.93 4.75 -0.17
C PHE A 208 4.91 5.36 0.80
N THR A 209 3.77 4.71 0.96
CA THR A 209 2.71 5.13 1.90
C THR A 209 2.46 3.99 2.88
N THR A 210 2.51 4.27 4.18
CA THR A 210 2.07 3.29 5.20
C THR A 210 0.56 3.05 5.10
N LEU A 211 0.12 1.87 5.52
CA LEU A 211 -1.29 1.53 5.56
C LEU A 211 -2.02 2.34 6.66
N ALA A 212 -3.34 2.45 6.58
CA ALA A 212 -4.14 2.95 7.69
C ALA A 212 -4.17 1.94 8.85
N ILE A 213 -4.44 2.38 10.08
CA ILE A 213 -4.49 1.51 11.27
C ILE A 213 -5.49 0.37 11.01
N PRO A 214 -5.09 -0.91 11.13
CA PRO A 214 -5.97 -2.02 10.80
C PRO A 214 -7.15 -2.10 11.77
N VAL A 215 -8.33 -2.35 11.22
CA VAL A 215 -9.56 -2.62 11.97
C VAL A 215 -9.42 -3.94 12.73
N ILE A 216 -9.93 -3.99 13.96
CA ILE A 216 -9.89 -5.20 14.80
C ILE A 216 -11.22 -5.98 14.69
N PRO A 217 -11.24 -7.20 14.11
CA PRO A 217 -12.45 -8.00 13.90
C PRO A 217 -12.79 -8.89 15.10
N GLU A 218 -12.69 -8.36 16.31
CA GLU A 218 -13.07 -9.04 17.55
C GLU A 218 -13.52 -8.01 18.60
N PHE A 219 -14.50 -8.36 19.43
CA PHE A 219 -15.11 -7.42 20.38
C PHE A 219 -14.11 -6.86 21.40
N ARG A 220 -14.36 -5.61 21.82
CA ARG A 220 -13.51 -4.83 22.73
C ARG A 220 -14.34 -4.15 23.82
N PRO A 221 -13.75 -3.80 24.97
CA PRO A 221 -14.40 -2.98 25.98
C PRO A 221 -14.91 -1.63 25.44
N THR A 222 -14.15 -0.95 24.59
CA THR A 222 -14.52 0.33 23.98
C THR A 222 -14.60 0.28 22.45
N LEU A 223 -15.23 1.30 21.85
CA LEU A 223 -15.36 1.45 20.40
C LEU A 223 -14.06 1.95 19.75
N SER A 224 -13.30 2.80 20.45
CA SER A 224 -11.97 3.27 20.00
C SER A 224 -10.99 2.13 19.73
N GLU A 225 -10.98 1.08 20.56
CA GLU A 225 -10.10 -0.09 20.42
C GLU A 225 -10.29 -0.88 19.11
N LEU A 226 -11.35 -0.61 18.33
CA LEU A 226 -11.65 -1.33 17.09
C LEU A 226 -11.10 -0.69 15.81
N ASN A 227 -10.63 0.56 15.87
CA ASN A 227 -10.17 1.36 14.72
C ASN A 227 -11.22 1.51 13.58
N LEU A 228 -12.52 1.43 13.92
CA LEU A 228 -13.63 1.56 12.97
C LEU A 228 -13.86 3.00 12.47
N PHE A 229 -13.42 3.97 13.25
CA PHE A 229 -13.51 5.41 12.97
C PHE A 229 -12.10 6.02 13.10
N ILE A 230 -11.90 7.17 12.46
CA ILE A 230 -10.67 7.96 12.55
C ILE A 230 -10.89 9.25 13.37
N ASP A 231 -9.78 9.84 13.82
CA ASP A 231 -9.74 11.09 14.59
C ASP A 231 -10.72 11.10 15.79
N ASP A 232 -11.52 12.16 15.98
CA ASP A 232 -12.51 12.23 17.04
C ASP A 232 -13.76 11.42 16.68
N LEU A 233 -14.02 10.32 17.43
CA LEU A 233 -15.09 9.36 17.15
C LEU A 233 -16.47 9.98 16.85
N ASN A 234 -16.80 11.10 17.48
CA ASN A 234 -18.12 11.75 17.39
C ASN A 234 -18.39 12.48 16.06
N ASN A 235 -17.36 12.69 15.24
CA ASN A 235 -17.52 13.10 13.84
C ASN A 235 -18.11 11.96 12.99
N LEU A 236 -17.92 10.71 13.42
CA LEU A 236 -18.25 9.48 12.70
C LEU A 236 -17.53 9.32 11.35
N ASP A 237 -16.36 9.94 11.19
CA ASP A 237 -15.46 9.72 10.06
C ASP A 237 -14.97 8.26 10.07
N ILE A 238 -15.31 7.49 9.03
CA ILE A 238 -15.07 6.04 9.00
C ILE A 238 -13.63 5.70 8.61
N THR A 239 -13.16 4.55 9.08
CA THR A 239 -11.88 3.97 8.67
C THR A 239 -11.77 3.83 7.13
N PRO A 240 -10.59 4.07 6.52
CA PRO A 240 -10.38 3.92 5.07
C PRO A 240 -10.67 2.51 4.50
N TYR A 241 -10.77 1.49 5.37
CA TYR A 241 -11.18 0.13 5.01
C TYR A 241 -12.72 -0.07 4.98
N GLY A 242 -13.49 0.96 5.33
CA GLY A 242 -14.94 0.92 5.43
C GLY A 242 -15.65 1.33 4.14
N PHE A 243 -16.58 0.49 3.67
CA PHE A 243 -17.49 0.84 2.60
C PHE A 243 -18.79 1.44 3.15
N GLU A 244 -18.94 2.77 3.09
CA GLU A 244 -20.21 3.42 3.47
C GLU A 244 -21.33 3.08 2.48
N TYR A 245 -22.48 2.67 3.01
CA TYR A 245 -23.68 2.35 2.25
C TYR A 245 -24.97 2.88 2.90
N ASN A 246 -25.98 3.08 2.05
CA ASN A 246 -27.31 3.54 2.43
C ASN A 246 -28.38 2.60 1.85
N LEU A 247 -29.58 2.63 2.43
CA LEU A 247 -30.70 1.74 2.06
C LEU A 247 -31.84 2.55 1.45
N ASN A 248 -32.36 2.12 0.30
CA ASN A 248 -33.41 2.86 -0.44
C ASN A 248 -34.73 2.93 0.34
N SER A 249 -35.09 1.80 0.97
CA SER A 249 -36.07 1.74 2.06
C SER A 249 -35.34 1.38 3.35
N LYS A 250 -35.66 2.08 4.45
CA LYS A 250 -34.92 2.02 5.72
C LYS A 250 -35.76 1.36 6.82
N LEU A 251 -35.10 0.60 7.68
CA LEU A 251 -35.69 0.11 8.93
C LEU A 251 -35.99 1.31 9.85
N PHE A 252 -37.27 1.44 10.24
CA PHE A 252 -37.71 2.37 11.26
C PHE A 252 -37.17 1.93 12.63
N SER A 253 -36.76 2.91 13.44
CA SER A 253 -36.36 2.71 14.83
C SER A 253 -36.48 4.07 15.51
N ASP A 254 -37.71 4.43 15.86
CA ASP A 254 -38.09 5.68 16.55
C ASP A 254 -37.55 6.97 15.91
N TYR A 255 -37.61 7.05 14.57
CA TYR A 255 -37.01 8.12 13.74
C TYR A 255 -35.47 8.31 13.83
N ALA A 256 -34.74 7.53 14.63
CA ALA A 256 -33.27 7.61 14.70
C ALA A 256 -32.61 7.56 13.30
N THR A 257 -31.74 8.53 13.02
CA THR A 257 -30.85 8.52 11.85
C THR A 257 -29.73 7.51 12.05
N LYS A 258 -29.24 6.94 10.94
CA LYS A 258 -28.41 5.72 10.94
C LYS A 258 -27.34 5.80 9.86
N GLN A 259 -26.08 6.00 10.26
CA GLN A 259 -24.91 5.74 9.41
C GLN A 259 -24.70 4.23 9.30
N ARG A 260 -24.21 3.73 8.15
CA ARG A 260 -23.88 2.32 7.97
C ARG A 260 -22.65 2.16 7.08
N PHE A 261 -21.78 1.25 7.47
CA PHE A 261 -20.70 0.76 6.62
C PHE A 261 -20.40 -0.69 6.93
N PHE A 262 -19.56 -1.31 6.12
CA PHE A 262 -18.95 -2.59 6.46
C PHE A 262 -17.46 -2.55 6.14
N VAL A 263 -16.70 -3.37 6.86
CA VAL A 263 -15.26 -3.59 6.64
C VAL A 263 -15.07 -5.03 6.18
N LEU A 264 -14.25 -5.21 5.15
CA LEU A 264 -13.77 -6.53 4.71
C LEU A 264 -12.29 -6.69 5.12
N PRO A 265 -11.79 -7.92 5.30
CA PRO A 265 -10.35 -8.15 5.45
C PRO A 265 -9.57 -7.68 4.21
N THR A 266 -8.31 -7.28 4.42
CA THR A 266 -7.44 -6.78 3.35
C THR A 266 -7.26 -7.81 2.22
N GLY A 267 -7.80 -7.50 1.04
CA GLY A 267 -7.74 -8.35 -0.16
C GLY A 267 -8.90 -9.32 -0.34
N GLU A 268 -9.81 -9.42 0.64
CA GLU A 268 -11.02 -10.26 0.59
C GLU A 268 -12.21 -9.50 -0.01
N LYS A 269 -13.21 -10.25 -0.50
CA LYS A 269 -14.34 -9.71 -1.30
C LYS A 269 -15.68 -10.28 -0.84
N LEU A 270 -16.75 -9.55 -1.12
CA LEU A 270 -18.10 -10.11 -1.10
C LEU A 270 -18.28 -11.06 -2.29
N THR A 271 -18.91 -12.22 -2.07
CA THR A 271 -19.41 -13.05 -3.19
C THR A 271 -20.88 -12.78 -3.44
N TYR A 272 -21.24 -12.46 -4.68
CA TYR A 272 -22.62 -12.29 -5.11
C TYR A 272 -23.43 -13.59 -4.95
N ASN A 273 -24.57 -13.50 -4.26
CA ASN A 273 -25.44 -14.62 -3.93
C ASN A 273 -26.90 -14.31 -4.29
N GLY A 274 -27.10 -13.76 -5.50
CA GLY A 274 -28.38 -13.22 -5.92
C GLY A 274 -28.73 -11.90 -5.25
N GLU A 275 -30.00 -11.51 -5.33
CA GLU A 275 -30.50 -10.20 -4.89
C GLU A 275 -30.57 -10.01 -3.36
N GLY A 276 -30.35 -11.08 -2.61
CA GLY A 276 -30.39 -11.13 -1.15
C GLY A 276 -29.11 -10.61 -0.48
N LEU A 277 -28.81 -11.11 0.72
CA LEU A 277 -27.54 -10.82 1.39
C LEU A 277 -26.38 -11.49 0.62
N PRO A 278 -25.30 -10.76 0.26
CA PRO A 278 -24.09 -11.37 -0.30
C PRO A 278 -23.38 -12.24 0.74
N ILE A 279 -22.50 -13.13 0.28
CA ILE A 279 -21.63 -13.87 1.20
C ILE A 279 -20.50 -12.93 1.62
N PHE A 280 -20.39 -12.70 2.93
CA PHE A 280 -19.28 -11.98 3.53
C PHE A 280 -18.12 -12.94 3.86
N PRO A 281 -16.86 -12.55 3.60
CA PRO A 281 -15.67 -13.30 4.00
C PRO A 281 -15.53 -13.30 5.53
N GLU A 282 -14.70 -14.20 6.05
CA GLU A 282 -14.41 -14.30 7.48
C GLU A 282 -13.80 -13.00 8.03
N ASN A 283 -13.96 -12.69 9.32
CA ASN A 283 -13.51 -11.43 9.93
C ASN A 283 -14.15 -10.15 9.35
N SER A 284 -15.24 -10.25 8.57
CA SER A 284 -16.01 -9.08 8.13
C SER A 284 -16.76 -8.42 9.30
N ILE A 285 -16.91 -7.10 9.25
CA ILE A 285 -17.68 -6.32 10.23
C ILE A 285 -18.76 -5.51 9.52
N ILE A 286 -20.01 -5.56 9.99
CA ILE A 286 -21.09 -4.66 9.57
C ILE A 286 -21.41 -3.70 10.73
N VAL A 287 -21.28 -2.40 10.47
CA VAL A 287 -21.40 -1.32 11.46
C VAL A 287 -22.66 -0.50 11.22
N LYS A 288 -23.38 -0.15 12.30
CA LYS A 288 -24.54 0.74 12.26
C LYS A 288 -24.51 1.68 13.46
N THR A 289 -24.28 2.97 13.24
CA THR A 289 -24.34 3.99 14.30
C THR A 289 -25.67 4.72 14.26
N PHE A 290 -26.36 4.78 15.40
CA PHE A 290 -27.68 5.36 15.55
C PHE A 290 -27.57 6.69 16.31
N TYR A 291 -28.15 7.75 15.76
CA TYR A 291 -28.10 9.10 16.31
C TYR A 291 -29.34 9.92 15.94
N TYR A 292 -29.52 11.04 16.62
CA TYR A 292 -30.49 12.08 16.29
C TYR A 292 -29.73 13.39 16.11
N ASN A 293 -30.07 14.17 15.07
CA ASN A 293 -29.60 15.56 15.01
C ASN A 293 -30.26 16.35 16.16
N ILE A 294 -29.63 17.42 16.62
CA ILE A 294 -30.28 18.33 17.58
C ILE A 294 -31.45 19.07 16.91
N ASP A 295 -31.29 19.38 15.63
CA ASP A 295 -32.33 19.89 14.72
C ASP A 295 -32.10 19.30 13.33
N ASP A 296 -33.05 18.51 12.81
CA ASP A 296 -32.94 17.87 11.49
C ASP A 296 -32.88 18.88 10.32
N ARG A 297 -33.21 20.15 10.59
CA ARG A 297 -33.16 21.25 9.62
C ARG A 297 -31.80 21.96 9.61
N ASP A 298 -30.98 21.78 10.64
CA ASP A 298 -29.60 22.28 10.71
C ASP A 298 -28.67 21.29 11.45
N PRO A 299 -28.15 20.28 10.73
CA PRO A 299 -27.19 19.33 11.29
C PRO A 299 -25.88 19.96 11.81
N SER A 300 -25.58 21.22 11.47
CA SER A 300 -24.38 21.92 12.00
C SER A 300 -24.49 22.25 13.49
N LEU A 301 -25.69 22.15 14.08
CA LEU A 301 -25.90 22.22 15.53
C LEU A 301 -25.43 20.95 16.27
N GLY A 302 -25.11 19.87 15.55
CA GLY A 302 -24.59 18.62 16.09
C GLY A 302 -25.65 17.55 16.35
N GLN A 303 -25.21 16.43 16.94
CA GLN A 303 -25.97 15.19 17.06
C GLN A 303 -25.84 14.56 18.46
N LYS A 304 -26.88 13.84 18.89
CA LYS A 304 -26.85 12.90 20.03
C LYS A 304 -26.74 11.48 19.48
N ILE A 305 -25.53 10.94 19.49
CA ILE A 305 -25.19 9.55 19.19
C ILE A 305 -25.55 8.68 20.39
N ILE A 306 -26.21 7.55 20.11
CA ILE A 306 -26.85 6.69 21.11
C ILE A 306 -26.10 5.36 21.23
N GLU A 307 -25.87 4.70 20.10
CA GLU A 307 -25.27 3.37 20.02
C GLU A 307 -24.53 3.17 18.68
N THR A 308 -23.53 2.29 18.70
CA THR A 308 -22.94 1.69 17.50
C THR A 308 -23.12 0.17 17.59
N ARG A 309 -24.01 -0.39 16.77
CA ARG A 309 -24.29 -1.83 16.71
C ARG A 309 -23.33 -2.51 15.72
N LEU A 310 -22.69 -3.59 16.14
CA LEU A 310 -21.81 -4.40 15.31
C LEU A 310 -22.37 -5.80 15.06
N LEU A 311 -22.18 -6.28 13.83
CA LEU A 311 -22.13 -7.71 13.52
C LEU A 311 -20.71 -8.04 13.07
N ILE A 312 -20.03 -8.97 13.74
CA ILE A 312 -18.68 -9.43 13.38
C ILE A 312 -18.80 -10.91 12.97
N LYS A 313 -18.15 -11.30 11.87
CA LYS A 313 -18.10 -12.71 11.44
C LYS A 313 -16.85 -13.40 12.02
N ILE A 314 -17.06 -14.38 12.89
CA ILE A 314 -16.02 -15.09 13.66
C ILE A 314 -16.32 -16.61 13.61
N ASP A 315 -15.30 -17.42 13.35
CA ASP A 315 -15.39 -18.89 13.19
C ASP A 315 -16.55 -19.36 12.29
N GLY A 316 -16.83 -18.60 11.22
CA GLY A 316 -17.89 -18.86 10.24
C GLY A 316 -19.29 -18.41 10.66
N SER A 317 -19.45 -17.96 11.91
CA SER A 317 -20.72 -17.49 12.49
C SER A 317 -20.75 -15.97 12.57
N TRP A 318 -21.94 -15.37 12.67
CA TRP A 318 -22.06 -13.96 13.01
C TRP A 318 -22.29 -13.80 14.52
N GLU A 319 -21.59 -12.86 15.13
CA GLU A 319 -21.71 -12.48 16.54
C GLU A 319 -22.11 -11.00 16.65
N THR A 320 -22.87 -10.64 17.67
CA THR A 320 -23.41 -9.27 17.83
C THR A 320 -22.98 -8.61 19.14
N GLY A 321 -22.83 -7.29 19.09
CA GLY A 321 -22.55 -6.48 20.27
C GLY A 321 -22.77 -5.00 20.01
N ASP A 322 -23.39 -4.34 20.97
CA ASP A 322 -23.90 -2.98 20.83
C ASP A 322 -23.13 -2.05 21.76
N TYR A 323 -22.50 -1.01 21.20
CA TYR A 323 -21.64 -0.08 21.94
C TYR A 323 -22.43 1.17 22.30
N LYS A 324 -22.77 1.32 23.58
CA LYS A 324 -23.53 2.46 24.12
C LYS A 324 -22.63 3.68 24.28
N TRP A 325 -23.01 4.80 23.68
CA TRP A 325 -22.24 6.05 23.76
C TRP A 325 -22.36 6.73 25.12
N ASN A 326 -21.27 7.38 25.55
CA ASN A 326 -21.26 8.18 26.77
C ASN A 326 -21.96 9.55 26.56
N ASP A 327 -22.44 10.15 27.65
CA ASP A 327 -23.09 11.47 27.59
C ASP A 327 -22.16 12.61 27.16
N ALA A 328 -20.84 12.42 27.30
CA ALA A 328 -19.82 13.35 26.82
C ALA A 328 -19.61 13.30 25.30
N GLN A 329 -20.14 12.27 24.62
CA GLN A 329 -19.97 12.01 23.19
C GLN A 329 -18.49 11.93 22.79
N THR A 330 -17.72 11.10 23.50
CA THR A 330 -16.27 10.89 23.25
C THR A 330 -15.87 9.41 23.15
N GLU A 331 -16.74 8.49 23.56
CA GLU A 331 -16.46 7.05 23.60
C GLU A 331 -17.77 6.26 23.70
N ALA A 332 -17.75 5.01 23.24
CA ALA A 332 -18.84 4.06 23.44
C ALA A 332 -18.34 2.74 24.03
N PHE A 333 -19.15 2.13 24.89
CA PHE A 333 -18.80 0.94 25.67
C PHE A 333 -19.72 -0.23 25.34
N LEU A 334 -19.15 -1.42 25.20
CA LEU A 334 -19.90 -2.64 24.87
C LEU A 334 -20.90 -3.02 25.97
N ASP A 335 -22.20 -3.01 25.66
CA ASP A 335 -23.30 -3.36 26.56
C ASP A 335 -24.15 -4.50 25.97
N PHE A 336 -24.11 -5.68 26.58
CA PHE A 336 -24.90 -6.83 26.15
C PHE A 336 -26.32 -6.87 26.75
N ASN A 337 -26.63 -6.02 27.73
CA ASN A 337 -27.85 -6.12 28.54
C ASN A 337 -29.02 -5.31 27.96
N GLY A 338 -28.75 -4.41 27.01
CA GLY A 338 -29.70 -3.40 26.56
C GLY A 338 -29.80 -2.23 27.53
N SER A 339 -30.26 -1.10 27.02
CA SER A 339 -30.19 0.19 27.70
C SER A 339 -31.25 1.17 27.19
N THR A 340 -31.91 1.89 28.09
CA THR A 340 -32.78 3.02 27.70
C THR A 340 -31.99 4.33 27.70
N VAL A 341 -32.13 5.14 26.66
CA VAL A 341 -31.52 6.48 26.56
C VAL A 341 -32.61 7.51 26.22
N PRO A 342 -32.87 8.51 27.07
CA PRO A 342 -33.81 9.58 26.74
C PRO A 342 -33.18 10.52 25.71
N VAL A 343 -33.93 10.81 24.63
CA VAL A 343 -33.51 11.70 23.54
C VAL A 343 -34.61 12.71 23.25
N SER A 344 -34.22 13.93 22.86
CA SER A 344 -35.09 14.94 22.28
C SER A 344 -34.43 15.53 21.05
N TRP A 345 -35.20 15.84 20.02
CA TRP A 345 -34.74 16.46 18.78
C TRP A 345 -35.80 17.41 18.21
N ILE A 346 -35.43 18.21 17.21
CA ILE A 346 -36.38 18.96 16.38
C ILE A 346 -36.43 18.30 15.00
N ASP A 347 -37.63 17.99 14.51
CA ASP A 347 -37.84 17.34 13.20
C ASP A 347 -37.74 18.32 12.01
N SER A 348 -37.85 17.78 10.80
CA SER A 348 -37.87 18.51 9.52
C SER A 348 -38.95 19.60 9.46
N GLU A 349 -40.09 19.36 10.11
CA GLU A 349 -41.26 20.23 10.19
C GLU A 349 -41.07 21.34 11.25
N GLY A 350 -40.12 21.17 12.17
CA GLY A 350 -39.79 22.10 13.24
C GLY A 350 -40.48 21.84 14.58
N GLN A 351 -41.04 20.64 14.78
CA GLN A 351 -41.67 20.22 16.02
C GLN A 351 -40.64 19.59 16.96
N SER A 352 -40.80 19.80 18.27
CA SER A 352 -39.92 19.22 19.28
C SER A 352 -40.43 17.84 19.72
N ASN A 353 -39.66 16.80 19.40
CA ASN A 353 -39.98 15.41 19.72
C ASN A 353 -39.11 14.88 20.87
N SER A 354 -39.56 13.79 21.50
CA SER A 354 -38.79 13.11 22.54
C SER A 354 -39.17 11.65 22.67
N VAL A 355 -38.17 10.77 22.85
CA VAL A 355 -38.36 9.33 22.99
C VAL A 355 -37.44 8.74 24.06
N ASN A 356 -37.87 7.66 24.71
CA ASN A 356 -37.01 6.84 25.57
C ASN A 356 -36.45 5.70 24.72
N TYR A 357 -35.39 5.98 23.97
CA TYR A 357 -34.85 5.06 22.98
C TYR A 357 -34.34 3.76 23.62
N GLU A 358 -34.77 2.61 23.12
CA GLU A 358 -34.34 1.29 23.61
C GLU A 358 -33.21 0.70 22.75
N ILE A 359 -31.99 0.74 23.30
CA ILE A 359 -30.87 -0.09 22.85
C ILE A 359 -31.21 -1.55 23.23
N PRO A 360 -31.26 -2.48 22.26
CA PRO A 360 -31.61 -3.88 22.52
C PRO A 360 -30.57 -4.59 23.40
N SER A 361 -30.96 -5.68 24.05
CA SER A 361 -29.96 -6.64 24.56
C SER A 361 -29.45 -7.53 23.43
N ASN A 362 -28.31 -8.21 23.64
CA ASN A 362 -27.82 -9.23 22.70
C ASN A 362 -28.87 -10.35 22.47
N THR A 363 -29.69 -10.65 23.50
CA THR A 363 -30.81 -11.59 23.38
C THR A 363 -31.95 -11.06 22.49
N ASP A 364 -32.14 -9.74 22.40
CA ASP A 364 -33.10 -9.11 21.49
C ASP A 364 -32.54 -9.00 20.07
N CYS A 365 -31.25 -8.70 19.93
CA CYS A 365 -30.54 -8.78 18.66
C CYS A 365 -30.68 -10.17 18.04
N PHE A 366 -30.47 -11.26 18.79
CA PHE A 366 -30.71 -12.63 18.30
C PHE A 366 -32.16 -12.86 17.80
N LYS A 367 -33.19 -12.30 18.45
CA LYS A 367 -34.60 -12.47 18.00
C LYS A 367 -34.82 -11.90 16.60
N CYS A 368 -34.27 -10.73 16.29
CA CYS A 368 -34.39 -10.12 14.97
C CYS A 368 -33.40 -10.70 13.94
N HIS A 369 -32.21 -11.09 14.38
CA HIS A 369 -31.11 -11.51 13.51
C HIS A 369 -30.93 -13.03 13.37
N GLN A 370 -31.80 -13.89 13.90
CA GLN A 370 -31.72 -15.34 13.63
C GLN A 370 -32.46 -15.75 12.36
N THR A 371 -31.95 -16.78 11.67
CA THR A 371 -32.67 -17.55 10.66
C THR A 371 -32.32 -19.02 10.83
N SER A 372 -33.34 -19.88 11.02
CA SER A 372 -33.19 -21.31 11.30
C SER A 372 -32.27 -21.63 12.51
N GLY A 373 -32.23 -20.73 13.51
CA GLY A 373 -31.36 -20.84 14.68
C GLY A 373 -29.94 -20.27 14.51
N SER A 374 -29.57 -19.75 13.33
CA SER A 374 -28.25 -19.17 13.04
C SER A 374 -28.29 -17.66 12.89
N MET A 375 -27.29 -16.96 13.45
CA MET A 375 -27.18 -15.50 13.32
C MET A 375 -26.92 -15.07 11.88
N THR A 376 -27.69 -14.09 11.40
CA THR A 376 -27.77 -13.67 9.99
C THR A 376 -28.01 -12.15 9.90
N PRO A 377 -27.22 -11.39 9.12
CA PRO A 377 -27.48 -9.98 8.86
C PRO A 377 -28.79 -9.74 8.08
N ILE A 378 -29.66 -8.86 8.60
CA ILE A 378 -30.90 -8.41 7.93
C ILE A 378 -30.61 -7.62 6.63
N GLY A 379 -29.37 -7.15 6.46
CA GLY A 379 -28.83 -6.50 5.27
C GLY A 379 -27.35 -6.13 5.48
N PRO A 380 -26.67 -5.58 4.46
CA PRO A 380 -27.22 -5.05 3.20
C PRO A 380 -27.57 -6.15 2.19
N LYS A 381 -28.84 -6.27 1.80
CA LYS A 381 -29.23 -7.08 0.64
C LYS A 381 -28.84 -6.34 -0.64
N MET A 382 -28.41 -7.03 -1.70
CA MET A 382 -28.11 -6.40 -2.99
C MET A 382 -29.29 -5.56 -3.50
N ARG A 383 -30.54 -6.07 -3.41
CA ARG A 383 -31.74 -5.29 -3.77
C ARG A 383 -31.93 -4.00 -2.98
N THR A 384 -31.42 -3.92 -1.74
CA THR A 384 -31.59 -2.74 -0.87
C THR A 384 -30.60 -1.62 -1.14
N ILE A 385 -29.49 -1.92 -1.83
CA ILE A 385 -28.40 -0.96 -2.13
C ILE A 385 -28.28 -0.60 -3.62
N ASN A 386 -29.05 -1.22 -4.53
CA ASN A 386 -28.94 -0.99 -5.98
C ASN A 386 -29.52 0.36 -6.49
N PHE A 387 -29.08 1.47 -5.91
CA PHE A 387 -29.45 2.83 -6.26
C PHE A 387 -28.25 3.76 -6.06
N ASP A 388 -28.38 5.00 -6.55
CA ASP A 388 -27.30 5.99 -6.47
C ASP A 388 -27.22 6.63 -5.08
N PHE A 389 -26.05 6.54 -4.46
CA PHE A 389 -25.72 7.18 -3.18
C PHE A 389 -24.34 7.83 -3.30
N ASN A 390 -24.23 9.09 -2.85
CA ASN A 390 -23.04 9.94 -3.06
C ASN A 390 -22.61 10.01 -4.54
N GLY A 391 -23.58 10.13 -5.45
CA GLY A 391 -23.37 10.40 -6.87
C GLY A 391 -23.08 9.18 -7.76
N SER A 392 -23.14 7.95 -7.23
CA SER A 392 -22.93 6.73 -8.00
C SER A 392 -23.68 5.53 -7.43
N ASN A 393 -23.98 4.54 -8.26
CA ASN A 393 -24.63 3.30 -7.85
C ASN A 393 -23.73 2.52 -6.88
N GLN A 394 -24.28 2.07 -5.75
CA GLN A 394 -23.48 1.43 -4.69
C GLN A 394 -22.95 0.05 -5.08
N ILE A 395 -23.68 -0.72 -5.89
CA ILE A 395 -23.19 -2.00 -6.41
C ILE A 395 -22.08 -1.74 -7.45
N GLN A 396 -22.22 -0.72 -8.30
CA GLN A 396 -21.15 -0.32 -9.21
C GLN A 396 -19.88 0.07 -8.44
N ARG A 397 -19.99 0.87 -7.37
CA ARG A 397 -18.86 1.18 -6.47
C ARG A 397 -18.19 -0.07 -5.88
N LEU A 398 -18.93 -1.14 -5.59
CA LEU A 398 -18.34 -2.39 -5.10
C LEU A 398 -17.58 -3.16 -6.19
N ILE A 399 -18.04 -3.09 -7.44
CA ILE A 399 -17.37 -3.68 -8.60
C ILE A 399 -16.11 -2.86 -8.95
N ASP A 400 -16.22 -1.53 -9.01
CA ASP A 400 -15.13 -0.61 -9.37
C ASP A 400 -13.99 -0.61 -8.34
N ASN A 401 -14.32 -0.80 -7.06
CA ASN A 401 -13.33 -0.94 -5.97
C ASN A 401 -12.81 -2.39 -5.80
N ASP A 402 -13.19 -3.33 -6.67
CA ASP A 402 -12.82 -4.75 -6.61
C ASP A 402 -13.25 -5.47 -5.30
N MET A 403 -14.34 -4.99 -4.67
CA MET A 403 -14.87 -5.49 -3.39
C MET A 403 -16.01 -6.53 -3.55
N LEU A 404 -16.45 -6.80 -4.78
CA LEU A 404 -17.53 -7.74 -5.10
C LEU A 404 -17.15 -8.63 -6.29
N GLU A 405 -17.19 -9.94 -6.08
CA GLU A 405 -17.06 -10.95 -7.14
C GLU A 405 -18.40 -11.63 -7.48
N GLY A 406 -18.47 -12.29 -8.64
CA GLY A 406 -19.67 -13.00 -9.11
C GLY A 406 -20.76 -12.12 -9.73
N LEU A 407 -20.60 -10.78 -9.71
CA LEU A 407 -21.46 -9.81 -10.39
C LEU A 407 -20.59 -8.77 -11.12
N SER A 408 -20.95 -8.44 -12.36
CA SER A 408 -20.21 -7.47 -13.20
C SER A 408 -21.08 -6.35 -13.76
N ASP A 409 -22.39 -6.37 -13.48
CA ASP A 409 -23.38 -5.43 -14.01
C ASP A 409 -24.52 -5.25 -12.98
N PRO A 410 -24.66 -4.08 -12.34
CA PRO A 410 -25.70 -3.83 -11.34
C PRO A 410 -27.11 -3.83 -11.93
N THR A 411 -27.29 -3.69 -13.24
CA THR A 411 -28.63 -3.67 -13.88
C THR A 411 -29.33 -5.02 -13.86
N SER A 412 -28.61 -6.11 -13.57
CA SER A 412 -29.17 -7.45 -13.39
C SER A 412 -29.78 -7.70 -12.00
N VAL A 413 -29.65 -6.75 -11.05
CA VAL A 413 -30.25 -6.80 -9.71
C VAL A 413 -31.47 -5.89 -9.66
N SER A 414 -32.63 -6.37 -9.21
CA SER A 414 -33.80 -5.51 -9.03
C SER A 414 -33.68 -4.62 -7.78
N LEU A 415 -34.08 -3.35 -7.93
CA LEU A 415 -34.12 -2.39 -6.84
C LEU A 415 -35.36 -2.59 -5.94
N LEU A 416 -35.13 -2.76 -4.63
CA LEU A 416 -36.16 -2.53 -3.62
C LEU A 416 -36.55 -1.04 -3.66
N PRO A 417 -37.79 -0.68 -4.00
CA PRO A 417 -38.17 0.73 -4.15
C PRO A 417 -38.16 1.46 -2.81
N LYS A 418 -38.14 2.79 -2.89
CA LYS A 418 -38.27 3.70 -1.75
C LYS A 418 -39.74 3.75 -1.34
N TRP A 419 -40.05 3.35 -0.11
CA TRP A 419 -41.44 3.16 0.38
C TRP A 419 -42.25 4.47 0.41
N ASP A 420 -41.57 5.60 0.62
CA ASP A 420 -42.13 6.95 0.71
C ASP A 420 -42.00 7.74 -0.61
N ASP A 421 -41.60 7.12 -1.73
CA ASP A 421 -41.64 7.74 -3.07
C ASP A 421 -43.04 7.57 -3.70
N PRO A 422 -43.88 8.62 -3.77
CA PRO A 422 -45.26 8.50 -4.26
C PRO A 422 -45.37 8.25 -5.77
N THR A 423 -44.26 8.23 -6.52
CA THR A 423 -44.27 7.80 -7.93
C THR A 423 -44.28 6.28 -8.08
N VAL A 424 -43.95 5.54 -7.02
CA VAL A 424 -44.03 4.08 -6.96
C VAL A 424 -45.44 3.63 -6.58
N SER A 425 -45.92 2.55 -7.20
CA SER A 425 -47.25 1.99 -6.93
C SER A 425 -47.41 1.54 -5.47
N LEU A 426 -48.64 1.69 -4.94
CA LEU A 426 -49.00 1.43 -3.54
C LEU A 426 -48.55 0.04 -3.05
N ASP A 427 -48.77 -1.00 -3.85
CA ASP A 427 -48.35 -2.36 -3.56
C ASP A 427 -46.84 -2.49 -3.40
N ARG A 428 -46.06 -1.88 -4.28
CA ARG A 428 -44.60 -1.92 -4.27
C ARG A 428 -44.02 -1.11 -3.10
N ARG A 429 -44.62 0.04 -2.78
CA ARG A 429 -44.28 0.86 -1.60
C ARG A 429 -44.50 0.07 -0.31
N ALA A 430 -45.71 -0.44 -0.11
CA ALA A 430 -46.08 -1.17 1.09
C ALA A 430 -45.30 -2.49 1.26
N ARG A 431 -45.07 -3.25 0.17
CA ARG A 431 -44.25 -4.47 0.24
C ARG A 431 -42.76 -4.18 0.48
N ALA A 432 -42.22 -3.05 0.01
CA ALA A 432 -40.87 -2.63 0.37
C ALA A 432 -40.76 -2.22 1.84
N TYR A 433 -41.80 -1.57 2.38
CA TYR A 433 -41.90 -1.26 3.81
C TYR A 433 -41.98 -2.54 4.67
N MET A 434 -42.78 -3.53 4.24
CA MET A 434 -42.88 -4.85 4.91
C MET A 434 -41.55 -5.63 4.85
N ASP A 435 -40.81 -5.59 3.73
CA ASP A 435 -39.52 -6.27 3.62
C ASP A 435 -38.51 -5.79 4.66
N ILE A 436 -38.33 -4.47 4.77
CA ILE A 436 -37.29 -3.91 5.64
C ILE A 436 -37.69 -3.90 7.12
N ASN A 437 -38.98 -3.71 7.45
CA ASN A 437 -39.46 -3.59 8.83
C ASN A 437 -40.03 -4.89 9.44
N CYS A 438 -40.43 -5.87 8.63
CA CYS A 438 -41.18 -7.04 9.12
C CYS A 438 -40.64 -8.40 8.63
N ALA A 439 -40.08 -8.48 7.42
CA ALA A 439 -39.76 -9.77 6.82
C ALA A 439 -38.67 -10.56 7.57
N HIS A 440 -37.71 -9.91 8.22
CA HIS A 440 -36.67 -10.63 8.99
C HIS A 440 -37.25 -11.56 10.08
N CYS A 441 -38.41 -11.21 10.66
CA CYS A 441 -39.18 -12.11 11.52
C CYS A 441 -40.16 -12.99 10.73
N HIS A 442 -40.75 -12.46 9.65
CA HIS A 442 -41.76 -13.11 8.81
C HIS A 442 -41.19 -13.63 7.47
N ILE A 443 -40.25 -14.57 7.56
CA ILE A 443 -39.71 -15.40 6.47
C ILE A 443 -39.61 -16.86 6.93
N GLN A 444 -39.28 -17.77 6.01
CA GLN A 444 -38.88 -19.12 6.37
C GLN A 444 -37.59 -19.07 7.21
N GLY A 445 -37.54 -19.86 8.29
CA GLY A 445 -36.51 -19.80 9.33
C GLY A 445 -36.58 -18.57 10.25
N GLY A 446 -37.44 -17.58 9.97
CA GLY A 446 -37.56 -16.34 10.74
C GLY A 446 -38.23 -16.55 12.10
N PHE A 447 -38.04 -15.60 13.03
CA PHE A 447 -38.47 -15.74 14.43
C PHE A 447 -39.99 -15.94 14.62
N CYS A 448 -40.80 -15.58 13.62
CA CYS A 448 -42.26 -15.75 13.62
C CYS A 448 -42.77 -16.92 12.76
N GLU A 449 -41.92 -17.83 12.26
CA GLU A 449 -42.34 -18.96 11.41
C GLU A 449 -43.35 -19.89 12.10
N GLU A 450 -43.08 -20.33 13.34
CA GLU A 450 -43.94 -21.24 14.12
C GLU A 450 -45.21 -20.55 14.67
N GLN A 451 -45.22 -19.22 14.66
CA GLN A 451 -46.28 -18.38 15.23
C GLN A 451 -47.16 -17.74 14.14
N SER A 452 -46.73 -17.77 12.86
CA SER A 452 -47.42 -17.12 11.76
C SER A 452 -47.03 -17.66 10.38
N ASN A 453 -48.04 -17.92 9.55
CA ASN A 453 -47.87 -18.23 8.12
C ASN A 453 -47.54 -16.98 7.27
N LEU A 454 -47.40 -15.79 7.87
CA LEU A 454 -47.00 -14.57 7.16
C LEU A 454 -45.60 -14.71 6.56
N ARG A 455 -45.47 -14.42 5.27
CA ARG A 455 -44.20 -14.37 4.54
C ARG A 455 -44.13 -13.03 3.82
N LEU A 456 -43.29 -12.13 4.33
CA LEU A 456 -43.31 -10.69 4.02
C LEU A 456 -42.09 -10.20 3.23
N GLY A 457 -41.19 -11.11 2.83
CA GLY A 457 -40.04 -10.78 1.99
C GLY A 457 -40.46 -10.25 0.63
N TYR A 458 -39.72 -9.27 0.08
CA TYR A 458 -40.11 -8.59 -1.16
C TYR A 458 -40.22 -9.55 -2.36
N GLU A 459 -39.50 -10.66 -2.35
CA GLU A 459 -39.55 -11.74 -3.36
C GLU A 459 -40.72 -12.73 -3.19
N THR A 460 -41.40 -12.78 -2.04
CA THR A 460 -42.55 -13.68 -1.82
C THR A 460 -43.75 -13.27 -2.69
N ALA A 461 -44.40 -14.21 -3.39
CA ALA A 461 -45.61 -13.90 -4.15
C ALA A 461 -46.75 -13.43 -3.23
N TYR A 462 -47.67 -12.60 -3.74
CA TYR A 462 -48.79 -12.09 -2.93
C TYR A 462 -49.68 -13.24 -2.41
N GLU A 463 -49.92 -14.23 -3.27
CA GLU A 463 -50.69 -15.44 -3.01
C GLU A 463 -50.08 -16.32 -1.91
N GLU A 464 -48.75 -16.26 -1.75
CA GLU A 464 -47.98 -17.01 -0.76
C GLU A 464 -47.78 -16.24 0.55
N SER A 465 -47.90 -14.91 0.51
CA SER A 465 -47.58 -13.99 1.61
C SER A 465 -48.44 -14.14 2.86
N SER A 466 -49.63 -14.73 2.72
CA SER A 466 -50.71 -14.78 3.74
C SER A 466 -51.21 -13.41 4.24
N ILE A 467 -50.94 -12.31 3.52
CA ILE A 467 -51.33 -10.94 3.94
C ILE A 467 -52.85 -10.79 4.08
N SER A 468 -53.64 -11.19 3.07
CA SER A 468 -55.11 -11.06 3.09
C SER A 468 -55.74 -11.86 4.23
N GLN A 469 -55.32 -13.11 4.40
CA GLN A 469 -55.75 -14.03 5.46
C GLN A 469 -55.43 -13.48 6.86
N SER A 470 -54.36 -12.67 6.98
CA SER A 470 -53.89 -12.08 8.23
C SER A 470 -54.34 -10.63 8.44
N ARG A 471 -55.10 -10.02 7.50
CA ARG A 471 -55.43 -8.58 7.45
C ARG A 471 -55.79 -7.97 8.80
N ASN A 472 -56.75 -8.56 9.51
CA ASN A 472 -57.20 -8.05 10.82
C ASN A 472 -56.11 -8.15 11.91
N SER A 473 -55.25 -9.17 11.85
CA SER A 473 -54.11 -9.33 12.76
C SER A 473 -53.02 -8.31 12.47
N ILE A 474 -52.72 -8.04 11.20
CA ILE A 474 -51.76 -7.00 10.82
C ILE A 474 -52.28 -5.63 11.28
N LEU A 475 -53.47 -5.23 10.82
CA LEU A 475 -54.04 -3.90 11.08
C LEU A 475 -54.17 -3.60 12.58
N THR A 476 -54.64 -4.55 13.39
CA THR A 476 -54.78 -4.31 14.85
C THR A 476 -53.44 -4.20 15.57
N ARG A 477 -52.38 -4.85 15.08
CA ARG A 477 -51.08 -4.91 15.76
C ARG A 477 -50.12 -3.78 15.36
N ILE A 478 -50.12 -3.33 14.11
CA ILE A 478 -49.23 -2.23 13.67
C ILE A 478 -49.65 -0.85 14.21
N GLN A 479 -50.92 -0.69 14.59
CA GLN A 479 -51.48 0.56 15.14
C GLN A 479 -51.30 0.70 16.66
N ASN A 480 -50.40 -0.08 17.31
CA ASN A 480 -50.15 0.06 18.74
C ASN A 480 -48.77 -0.45 19.17
N THR A 481 -48.27 0.08 20.29
CA THR A 481 -46.99 -0.29 20.94
C THR A 481 -47.18 -1.09 22.23
N ILE A 482 -48.32 -1.81 22.39
CA ILE A 482 -48.58 -2.59 23.61
C ILE A 482 -47.56 -3.73 23.70
N PRO A 483 -46.76 -3.84 24.78
CA PRO A 483 -45.73 -4.86 24.88
C PRO A 483 -46.26 -6.29 24.65
N GLN A 484 -45.52 -7.07 23.87
CA GLN A 484 -45.87 -8.44 23.43
C GLN A 484 -47.08 -8.55 22.48
N TYR A 485 -47.81 -7.47 22.19
CA TYR A 485 -48.96 -7.46 21.27
C TYR A 485 -48.76 -6.58 20.03
N GLY A 486 -48.15 -5.41 20.16
CA GLY A 486 -47.82 -4.51 19.05
C GLY A 486 -46.91 -5.16 17.99
N MET A 487 -46.73 -4.46 16.87
CA MET A 487 -45.75 -4.79 15.84
C MET A 487 -45.10 -3.52 15.27
N PRO A 488 -43.76 -3.41 15.21
CA PRO A 488 -42.75 -4.41 15.60
C PRO A 488 -42.79 -4.84 17.07
N LEU A 489 -42.34 -6.06 17.34
CA LEU A 489 -42.38 -6.68 18.68
C LEU A 489 -41.31 -6.10 19.64
N ILE A 490 -40.20 -5.61 19.06
CA ILE A 490 -39.02 -5.03 19.71
C ILE A 490 -38.36 -4.05 18.73
N GLY A 491 -37.50 -3.15 19.23
CA GLY A 491 -36.70 -2.22 18.42
C GLY A 491 -37.41 -0.93 18.00
N THR A 492 -38.64 -0.71 18.48
CA THR A 492 -39.45 0.49 18.30
C THR A 492 -40.30 0.74 19.56
N THR A 493 -40.28 1.94 20.10
CA THR A 493 -41.10 2.36 21.26
C THR A 493 -42.30 3.23 20.86
N ILE A 494 -42.30 3.78 19.64
CA ILE A 494 -43.37 4.60 19.07
C ILE A 494 -43.89 4.02 17.75
N ILE A 495 -45.05 4.50 17.30
CA ILE A 495 -45.61 4.18 15.98
C ILE A 495 -44.87 5.02 14.92
N HIS A 496 -44.70 4.46 13.72
CA HIS A 496 -44.27 5.17 12.53
C HIS A 496 -45.51 5.47 11.69
N ASP A 497 -46.15 6.61 11.94
CA ASP A 497 -47.51 6.87 11.48
C ASP A 497 -47.61 6.84 9.94
N GLU A 498 -46.62 7.39 9.22
CA GLU A 498 -46.57 7.41 7.76
C GLU A 498 -46.40 6.00 7.16
N GLY A 499 -45.58 5.16 7.81
CA GLY A 499 -45.39 3.77 7.43
C GLY A 499 -46.63 2.91 7.72
N VAL A 500 -47.34 3.19 8.81
CA VAL A 500 -48.57 2.49 9.19
C VAL A 500 -49.74 2.90 8.30
N ASP A 501 -49.91 4.20 7.99
CA ASP A 501 -50.91 4.69 7.05
C ASP A 501 -50.72 4.08 5.65
N LEU A 502 -49.48 3.96 5.17
CA LEU A 502 -49.17 3.24 3.92
C LEU A 502 -49.64 1.78 3.97
N LEU A 503 -49.41 1.07 5.08
CA LEU A 503 -49.88 -0.30 5.23
C LEU A 503 -51.40 -0.39 5.33
N ILE A 504 -52.06 0.58 5.97
CA ILE A 504 -53.53 0.66 6.05
C ILE A 504 -54.12 0.93 4.65
N GLU A 505 -53.58 1.88 3.89
CA GLU A 505 -53.96 2.18 2.50
C GLU A 505 -53.84 0.93 1.63
N TYR A 506 -52.67 0.28 1.64
CA TYR A 506 -52.42 -0.93 0.87
C TYR A 506 -53.34 -2.08 1.27
N ILE A 507 -53.43 -2.41 2.55
CA ILE A 507 -54.21 -3.57 3.02
C ILE A 507 -55.72 -3.37 2.75
N ASN A 508 -56.21 -2.13 2.78
CA ASN A 508 -57.59 -1.81 2.38
C ASN A 508 -57.80 -1.84 0.85
N SER A 509 -56.75 -1.65 0.04
CA SER A 509 -56.83 -1.75 -1.44
C SER A 509 -56.91 -3.19 -1.98
N LEU A 510 -56.81 -4.20 -1.10
CA LEU A 510 -56.86 -5.64 -1.43
C LEU A 510 -58.28 -6.24 -1.35
N GLU A 511 -59.33 -5.43 -1.48
CA GLU A 511 -60.74 -5.77 -1.22
C GLU A 511 -61.67 -5.56 -2.43
#